data_AF-A0A2V1D0Y1-F1
#
_entry.id   AF-A0A2V1D0Y1-F1
#
_cell.length_a   1.000
_cell.length_b   1.000
_cell.length_c   1.000
_cell.angle_alpha   90.00
_cell.angle_beta   90.00
_cell.angle_gamma   90.00
#
_symmetry.space_group_name_H-M   'P 1'
#
loop_
_entity.id
_entity.type
_entity.pdbx_description
1 polymer ?
#
loop_
_entity_poly.entity_id
_entity_poly.type
_entity_poly.pdbx_seq_one_letter_code
_entity_poly.pdbx_strand_id
1 'polypeptide(L)'
;MEISQLLNPGVTPRRRPLSELRQSKVNQRSQLTRDQRLQIQTLRRAGFTLNQIAQQLSVSYHQAQYAAVADRPTPKKRAGRPPVLTEEQTDEIELFVVSSRTNRPMNNLTLSLHPRFARWGVSAEAIQHALER
;
A
#
# COMPACT_ATOMS: atom_id res chain seq x y z
N MET A 1 -58.12 30.26 -29.50
CA MET A 1 -57.32 29.18 -30.09
C MET A 1 -55.98 29.13 -29.37
N GLU A 2 -55.77 28.07 -28.60
CA GLU A 2 -54.49 27.70 -27.98
C GLU A 2 -53.45 27.37 -29.05
N ILE A 3 -52.17 27.69 -28.79
CA ILE A 3 -50.98 26.80 -28.75
C ILE A 3 -49.90 27.58 -27.92
N SER A 4 -49.79 27.42 -26.60
CA SER A 4 -48.94 26.46 -25.87
C SER A 4 -47.49 26.32 -26.38
N GLN A 5 -46.51 26.95 -25.70
CA GLN A 5 -45.44 26.25 -24.95
C GLN A 5 -44.28 27.20 -24.51
N LEU A 6 -44.40 27.66 -23.27
CA LEU A 6 -43.38 27.74 -22.21
C LEU A 6 -41.89 27.76 -22.62
N LEU A 7 -41.32 28.97 -22.74
CA LEU A 7 -39.93 29.20 -22.35
C LEU A 7 -39.92 29.38 -20.83
N ASN A 8 -39.30 28.46 -20.09
CA ASN A 8 -39.05 28.60 -18.65
C ASN A 8 -37.67 29.27 -18.44
N PRO A 9 -37.57 30.58 -18.14
CA PRO A 9 -36.31 31.18 -17.74
C PRO A 9 -36.09 30.93 -16.25
N GLY A 10 -35.51 29.77 -15.87
CA GLY A 10 -35.34 29.53 -14.44
C GLY A 10 -34.70 28.25 -13.95
N VAL A 11 -33.97 27.50 -14.78
CA VAL A 11 -33.18 26.37 -14.27
C VAL A 11 -31.72 26.57 -14.67
N THR A 12 -31.03 27.43 -13.93
CA THR A 12 -29.58 27.33 -13.83
C THR A 12 -29.26 25.96 -13.24
N PRO A 13 -28.41 25.12 -13.87
CA PRO A 13 -27.94 23.93 -13.20
C PRO A 13 -27.19 24.41 -11.96
N ARG A 14 -27.70 24.09 -10.77
CA ARG A 14 -26.99 24.33 -9.51
C ARG A 14 -25.60 23.71 -9.64
N ARG A 15 -24.59 24.52 -9.95
CA ARG A 15 -23.18 24.14 -9.82
C ARG A 15 -22.98 23.85 -8.34
N ARG A 16 -22.99 22.56 -7.97
CA ARG A 16 -22.58 22.16 -6.63
C ARG A 16 -21.20 22.75 -6.40
N PRO A 17 -20.99 23.56 -5.34
CA PRO A 17 -19.68 24.13 -5.10
C PRO A 17 -18.69 22.98 -4.86
N LEU A 18 -17.50 23.05 -5.45
CA LEU A 18 -16.44 22.03 -5.33
C LEU A 18 -16.06 21.73 -3.87
N SER A 19 -16.46 22.58 -2.92
CA SER A 19 -16.31 22.38 -1.47
C SER A 19 -17.11 21.18 -0.92
N GLU A 20 -18.20 20.77 -1.56
CA GLU A 20 -19.04 19.64 -1.13
C GLU A 20 -18.48 18.25 -1.56
N LEU A 21 -17.53 18.21 -2.51
CA LEU A 21 -16.89 16.94 -2.93
C LEU A 21 -15.81 16.47 -1.94
N ARG A 22 -15.61 17.17 -0.83
CA ARG A 22 -14.37 17.12 -0.06
C ARG A 22 -14.45 16.35 1.26
N GLN A 23 -15.22 15.26 1.32
CA GLN A 23 -15.18 14.34 2.47
C GLN A 23 -15.86 12.98 2.23
N SER A 24 -15.63 12.30 1.10
CA SER A 24 -15.66 10.84 1.18
C SER A 24 -14.41 10.41 1.96
N LYS A 25 -14.54 10.26 3.28
CA LYS A 25 -13.52 9.60 4.11
C LYS A 25 -13.22 8.28 3.41
N VAL A 26 -12.05 8.19 2.76
CA VAL A 26 -11.61 6.95 2.12
C VAL A 26 -11.79 5.89 3.19
N ASN A 27 -12.67 4.92 2.92
CA ASN A 27 -12.99 3.87 3.87
C ASN A 27 -11.75 2.97 3.92
N GLN A 28 -10.74 3.43 4.67
CA GLN A 28 -9.52 2.70 4.94
C GLN A 28 -9.99 1.43 5.65
N ARG A 29 -10.00 0.31 4.91
CA ARG A 29 -10.41 -0.99 5.44
C ARG A 29 -9.46 -1.33 6.56
N SER A 30 -9.85 -0.98 7.79
CA SER A 30 -9.05 -1.18 8.98
C SER A 30 -8.74 -2.67 9.10
N GLN A 31 -7.46 -3.00 9.22
CA GLN A 31 -7.04 -4.37 9.44
C GLN A 31 -7.51 -4.79 10.85
N LEU A 32 -7.96 -6.03 10.99
CA LEU A 32 -8.29 -6.57 12.31
C LEU A 32 -7.04 -6.57 13.18
N THR A 33 -7.19 -6.06 14.40
CA THR A 33 -6.14 -6.17 15.42
C THR A 33 -5.97 -7.63 15.85
N ARG A 34 -4.84 -7.93 16.51
CA ARG A 34 -4.59 -9.26 17.08
C ARG A 34 -5.73 -9.69 18.02
N ASP A 35 -6.18 -8.78 18.88
CA ASP A 35 -7.19 -9.07 19.89
C ASP A 35 -8.57 -9.30 19.25
N GLN A 36 -8.93 -8.52 18.23
CA GLN A 36 -10.16 -8.77 17.46
C GLN A 36 -10.15 -10.15 16.80
N ARG A 37 -9.02 -10.56 16.21
CA ARG A 37 -8.87 -11.90 15.62
C ARG A 37 -8.98 -13.00 16.68
N LEU A 38 -8.38 -12.79 17.84
CA LEU A 38 -8.48 -13.72 18.96
C LEU A 38 -9.94 -13.86 19.43
N GLN A 39 -10.66 -12.74 19.60
CA GLN A 39 -12.08 -12.75 19.96
C GLN A 39 -12.94 -13.47 18.92
N ILE A 40 -12.72 -13.21 17.63
CA ILE A 40 -13.43 -13.92 16.53
C ILE A 40 -13.21 -15.43 16.64
N GLN A 41 -11.97 -15.87 16.88
CA GLN A 41 -11.65 -17.29 17.01
C GLN A 41 -12.30 -17.91 18.25
N THR A 42 -12.23 -17.24 19.40
CA THR A 42 -12.88 -17.68 20.63
C THR A 42 -14.39 -17.83 20.44
N LEU A 43 -15.06 -16.81 19.89
CA LEU A 43 -16.49 -16.85 19.62
C LEU A 43 -16.85 -17.94 18.60
N ARG A 44 -16.00 -18.14 17.59
CA ARG A 44 -16.22 -19.20 16.60
C ARG A 44 -16.13 -20.59 17.24
N ARG A 45 -15.14 -20.81 18.12
CA ARG A 45 -14.98 -22.06 18.89
C ARG A 45 -16.11 -22.28 19.88
N ALA A 46 -16.70 -21.21 20.42
CA ALA A 46 -17.90 -21.26 21.25
C ALA A 46 -19.21 -21.50 20.47
N GLY A 47 -19.14 -21.66 19.14
CA GLY A 47 -20.29 -22.02 18.31
C GLY A 47 -21.08 -20.85 17.72
N PHE A 48 -20.64 -19.60 17.91
CA PHE A 48 -21.31 -18.44 17.33
C PHE A 48 -21.19 -18.43 15.79
N THR A 49 -22.24 -17.92 15.15
CA THR A 49 -22.25 -17.72 13.69
C THR A 49 -21.42 -16.49 13.31
N LEU A 50 -20.87 -16.49 12.10
CA LEU A 50 -20.06 -15.36 11.61
C LEU A 50 -20.86 -14.04 11.55
N ASN A 51 -22.18 -14.10 11.32
CA ASN A 51 -23.06 -12.93 11.35
C ASN A 51 -23.16 -12.32 12.75
N GLN A 52 -23.35 -13.15 13.78
CA GLN A 52 -23.39 -12.70 15.17
C GLN A 52 -22.05 -12.09 15.59
N ILE A 53 -20.94 -12.74 15.24
CA ILE A 53 -19.59 -12.26 15.54
C ILE A 53 -19.32 -10.92 14.85
N ALA A 54 -19.70 -10.79 13.58
CA ALA A 54 -19.53 -9.55 12.80
C ALA A 54 -20.31 -8.38 13.44
N GLN A 55 -21.55 -8.63 13.86
CA GLN A 55 -22.37 -7.66 14.56
C GLN A 55 -21.77 -7.28 15.92
N GLN A 56 -21.39 -8.26 16.73
CA GLN A 56 -20.86 -8.04 18.08
C GLN A 56 -19.53 -7.26 18.07
N LEU A 57 -18.66 -7.52 17.10
CA LEU A 57 -17.33 -6.90 17.01
C LEU A 57 -17.28 -5.69 16.06
N SER A 58 -18.40 -5.32 15.44
CA SER A 58 -18.48 -4.25 14.43
C SER A 58 -17.48 -4.43 13.28
N VAL A 59 -17.34 -5.65 12.78
CA VAL A 59 -16.45 -6.00 11.66
C VAL A 59 -17.25 -6.51 10.47
N SER A 60 -16.69 -6.47 9.27
CA SER A 60 -17.34 -7.07 8.10
C SER A 60 -17.41 -8.59 8.23
N TYR A 61 -18.49 -9.19 7.71
CA TYR A 61 -18.62 -10.64 7.57
C TYR A 61 -17.38 -11.29 6.96
N HIS A 62 -16.83 -10.72 5.89
CA HIS A 62 -15.63 -11.25 5.23
C HIS A 62 -14.39 -11.19 6.12
N GLN A 63 -14.27 -10.18 6.99
CA GLN A 63 -13.17 -10.09 7.95
C GLN A 63 -13.31 -11.16 9.03
N ALA A 64 -14.53 -11.38 9.54
CA ALA A 64 -14.81 -12.45 10.49
C ALA A 64 -14.55 -13.84 9.89
N GLN A 65 -15.03 -14.09 8.67
CA GLN A 65 -14.78 -15.32 7.93
C GLN A 65 -13.29 -15.58 7.73
N TYR A 66 -12.54 -14.59 7.24
CA TYR A 66 -11.10 -14.72 7.02
C TYR A 66 -10.34 -14.99 8.33
N ALA A 67 -10.67 -14.29 9.41
CA ALA A 67 -10.03 -14.49 10.71
C ALA A 67 -10.33 -15.87 11.33
N ALA A 68 -11.55 -16.39 11.13
CA ALA A 68 -11.95 -17.72 11.57
C ALA A 68 -11.24 -18.84 10.78
N VAL A 69 -11.15 -18.71 9.45
CA VAL A 69 -10.51 -19.72 8.58
C VAL A 69 -9.00 -19.75 8.73
N ALA A 70 -8.36 -18.58 8.88
CA ALA A 70 -6.90 -18.51 8.93
C ALA A 70 -6.28 -19.10 10.21
N ASP A 71 -7.08 -19.40 11.25
CA ASP A 71 -6.72 -19.98 12.56
C ASP A 71 -5.42 -19.44 13.18
N ARG A 72 -5.09 -18.17 12.89
CA ARG A 72 -3.94 -17.44 13.43
C ARG A 72 -4.38 -16.10 13.99
N PRO A 73 -4.12 -15.82 15.29
CA PRO A 73 -4.52 -14.56 15.90
C PRO A 73 -3.67 -13.39 15.39
N THR A 74 -2.40 -13.63 15.04
CA THR A 74 -1.51 -12.58 14.53
C THR A 74 -1.70 -12.38 13.02
N PRO A 75 -1.99 -11.14 12.54
CA PRO A 75 -2.01 -10.84 11.11
C PRO A 75 -0.67 -11.13 10.44
N LYS A 76 -0.70 -11.55 9.16
CA LYS A 76 0.52 -11.75 8.37
C LYS A 76 1.23 -10.41 8.18
N LYS A 77 2.53 -10.34 8.51
CA LYS A 77 3.37 -9.18 8.18
C LYS A 77 3.42 -9.02 6.66
N ARG A 78 3.20 -7.80 6.17
CA ARG A 78 3.33 -7.51 4.74
C ARG A 78 4.81 -7.61 4.36
N ALA A 79 5.10 -8.29 3.25
CA ALA A 79 6.37 -8.07 2.57
C ALA A 79 6.38 -6.59 2.17
N GLY A 80 7.39 -5.85 2.61
CA GLY A 80 7.56 -4.45 2.23
C GLY A 80 7.80 -4.32 0.73
N ARG A 81 8.10 -3.10 0.27
CA ARG A 81 8.60 -2.90 -1.09
C ARG A 81 9.94 -3.65 -1.21
N PRO A 82 10.14 -4.48 -2.25
CA PRO A 82 11.45 -5.09 -2.47
C PRO A 82 12.50 -4.00 -2.72
N PRO A 83 13.77 -4.23 -2.36
CA PRO A 83 14.84 -3.30 -2.68
C PRO A 83 14.97 -3.13 -4.20
N VAL A 84 15.43 -1.94 -4.63
CA VAL A 84 15.59 -1.62 -6.06
C VAL A 84 16.73 -2.43 -6.68
N LEU A 85 17.79 -2.67 -5.90
CA LEU A 85 18.91 -3.51 -6.25
C LEU A 85 18.73 -4.90 -5.61
N THR A 86 19.08 -5.94 -6.36
CA THR A 86 19.21 -7.30 -5.82
C THR A 86 20.50 -7.41 -4.98
N GLU A 87 20.58 -8.44 -4.13
CA GLU A 87 21.78 -8.68 -3.32
C GLU A 87 23.01 -8.90 -4.22
N GLU A 88 22.88 -9.70 -5.27
CA GLU A 88 23.95 -9.94 -6.25
C GLU A 88 24.45 -8.66 -6.94
N GLN A 89 23.54 -7.74 -7.29
CA GLN A 89 23.91 -6.46 -7.89
C GLN A 89 24.61 -5.54 -6.87
N THR A 90 24.25 -5.64 -5.60
CA THR A 90 24.86 -4.87 -4.52
C THR A 90 26.29 -5.36 -4.29
N ASP A 91 26.47 -6.67 -4.23
CA ASP A 91 27.78 -7.33 -4.13
C ASP A 91 28.69 -6.97 -5.32
N GLU A 92 28.13 -6.89 -6.54
CA GLU A 92 28.91 -6.49 -7.72
C GLU A 92 29.39 -5.03 -7.63
N ILE A 93 28.55 -4.12 -7.09
CA ILE A 93 28.94 -2.72 -6.87
C ILE A 93 30.01 -2.64 -5.79
N GLU A 94 29.84 -3.34 -4.67
CA GLU A 94 30.79 -3.36 -3.57
C GLU A 94 32.16 -3.87 -4.04
N LEU A 95 32.17 -5.01 -4.73
CA LEU A 95 33.39 -5.61 -5.27
C LEU A 95 34.07 -4.66 -6.26
N PHE A 96 33.31 -3.95 -7.10
CA PHE A 96 33.88 -2.96 -8.01
C PHE A 96 34.52 -1.78 -7.28
N VAL A 97 33.87 -1.24 -6.26
CA VAL A 97 34.38 -0.11 -5.46
C VAL A 97 35.65 -0.51 -4.69
N VAL A 98 35.70 -1.72 -4.15
CA VAL A 98 36.86 -2.23 -3.37
C VAL A 98 38.02 -2.68 -4.27
N SER A 99 37.75 -3.13 -5.50
CA SER A 99 38.77 -3.71 -6.40
C SER A 99 39.91 -2.76 -6.79
N SER A 100 39.73 -1.44 -6.71
CA SER A 100 40.77 -0.47 -7.09
C SER A 100 40.79 0.75 -6.19
N ARG A 101 42.00 1.27 -5.94
CA ARG A 101 42.20 2.57 -5.27
C ARG A 101 41.54 3.74 -6.02
N THR A 102 41.39 3.63 -7.34
CA THR A 102 40.73 4.66 -8.18
C THR A 102 39.21 4.59 -8.11
N ASN A 103 38.64 3.42 -7.80
CA ASN A 103 37.20 3.21 -7.77
C ASN A 103 36.60 3.58 -6.41
N ARG A 104 37.38 3.42 -5.33
CA ARG A 104 36.98 3.76 -3.96
C ARG A 104 36.42 5.19 -3.77
N PRO A 105 37.00 6.26 -4.37
CA PRO A 105 36.46 7.61 -4.24
C PRO A 105 35.38 7.96 -5.29
N MET A 106 34.87 6.99 -6.07
CA MET A 106 33.82 7.29 -7.05
C MET A 106 32.51 7.69 -6.35
N ASN A 107 31.88 8.74 -6.86
CA ASN A 107 30.58 9.19 -6.37
C ASN A 107 29.47 8.23 -6.84
N ASN A 108 28.39 8.10 -6.07
CA ASN A 108 27.25 7.24 -6.38
C ASN A 108 26.59 7.59 -7.71
N LEU A 109 26.59 8.87 -8.10
CA LEU A 109 26.12 9.31 -9.42
C LEU A 109 27.04 8.80 -10.56
N THR A 110 28.34 8.78 -10.33
CA THR A 110 29.30 8.22 -11.29
C THR A 110 29.12 6.71 -11.41
N LEU A 111 28.86 6.01 -10.30
CA LEU A 111 28.56 4.59 -10.30
C LEU A 111 27.25 4.28 -11.04
N SER A 112 26.19 5.08 -10.86
CA SER A 112 24.92 4.87 -11.56
C SER A 112 25.04 5.02 -13.08
N LEU A 113 25.89 5.94 -13.53
CA LEU A 113 26.13 6.21 -14.95
C LEU A 113 27.24 5.32 -15.54
N HIS A 114 27.96 4.56 -14.71
CA HIS A 114 29.09 3.76 -15.16
C HIS A 114 28.61 2.70 -16.17
N PRO A 115 29.31 2.48 -17.31
CA PRO A 115 28.86 1.57 -18.37
C PRO A 115 28.50 0.15 -17.89
N ARG A 116 29.16 -0.31 -16.82
CA ARG A 116 28.90 -1.62 -16.20
C ARG A 116 27.52 -1.73 -15.54
N PHE A 117 27.02 -0.64 -14.96
CA PHE A 117 25.83 -0.56 -14.11
C PHE A 117 24.68 0.24 -14.73
N ALA A 118 24.95 1.04 -15.76
CA ALA A 118 23.95 1.86 -16.46
C ALA A 118 22.76 1.05 -16.98
N ARG A 119 22.97 -0.22 -17.34
CA ARG A 119 21.91 -1.15 -17.78
C ARG A 119 20.84 -1.43 -16.72
N TRP A 120 21.15 -1.20 -15.45
CA TRP A 120 20.19 -1.40 -14.35
C TRP A 120 19.26 -0.19 -14.16
N GLY A 121 19.59 0.97 -14.72
CA GLY A 121 18.74 2.17 -14.65
C GLY A 121 18.50 2.66 -13.21
N VAL A 122 19.47 2.43 -12.32
CA VAL A 122 19.34 2.68 -10.88
C VAL A 122 19.78 4.11 -10.57
N SER A 123 19.07 4.79 -9.66
CA SER A 123 19.44 6.14 -9.23
C SER A 123 20.65 6.12 -8.28
N ALA A 124 21.37 7.25 -8.20
CA ALA A 124 22.44 7.43 -7.22
C ALA A 124 21.97 7.16 -5.77
N GLU A 125 20.74 7.56 -5.45
CA GLU A 125 20.11 7.34 -4.13
C GLU A 125 19.89 5.84 -3.84
N ALA A 126 19.50 5.06 -4.84
CA ALA A 126 19.31 3.63 -4.68
C ALA A 126 20.64 2.90 -4.48
N ILE A 127 21.74 3.37 -5.11
CA ILE A 127 23.10 2.86 -4.85
C ILE A 127 23.54 3.23 -3.44
N GLN A 128 23.31 4.48 -3.03
CA GLN A 128 23.63 4.93 -1.67
C GLN A 128 22.94 4.06 -0.61
N HIS A 129 21.61 3.90 -0.70
CA HIS A 129 20.85 3.08 0.23
C HIS A 129 21.26 1.60 0.23
N ALA A 130 21.77 1.09 -0.89
CA ALA A 130 22.27 -0.27 -0.95
C ALA A 130 23.63 -0.43 -0.25
N LEU A 131 24.50 0.58 -0.30
CA LEU A 131 25.82 0.59 0.34
C LEU A 131 25.80 0.99 1.84
N GLU A 132 24.73 1.64 2.30
CA GLU A 132 24.53 2.02 3.71
C GLU A 132 23.87 0.92 4.58
N ARG A 133 23.68 -0.28 4.02
CA ARG A 133 22.95 -1.39 4.66
C ARG A 133 23.67 -1.99 5.86
#